data_AF-A0A533I9F6-F1
#
_entry.id   AF-A0A533I9F6-F1
#
_cell.length_a   1.000
_cell.length_b   1.000
_cell.length_c   1.000
_cell.angle_alpha   90.00
_cell.angle_beta   90.00
_cell.angle_gamma   90.00
#
_symmetry.space_group_name_H-M   'P 1'
#
loop_
_entity.id
_entity.type
_entity.pdbx_description
1 polymer ?
#
loop_
_entity_poly.entity_id
_entity_poly.type
_entity_poly.pdbx_seq_one_letter_code
_entity_poly.pdbx_strand_id
1 'polypeptide(L)'
;MTALALMLRSLEGFEVAPIAWRNESAEVSDQEQDGARPAVGSAPDMEISDLVRVFNGNAWAALRGLTMKGDDWPLGCELKARRLTKGWTQRQLAEAAGIGRTAVQYWEAAFQIDPMGWAVCRMADALAWKLPRPDYRTETRPRGDRLIDRPGMMAFIEAQIAAANEREAARAARRRIVCGAKTRKGTPCRNKSEPGKKRCKFHGGKSTGARTPEGIERIREAQRRRWAKPRQAP
;
A
#
# COMPACT_ATOMS: atom_id res chain seq x y z
N MET A 1 -27.81 -11.50 -5.88
CA MET A 1 -27.73 -12.22 -4.58
C MET A 1 -26.45 -13.05 -4.58
N THR A 2 -25.32 -12.34 -4.59
CA THR A 2 -24.00 -12.82 -4.99
C THR A 2 -23.15 -13.19 -3.78
N ALA A 3 -22.67 -14.44 -3.76
CA ALA A 3 -21.40 -14.96 -3.23
C ALA A 3 -20.85 -14.55 -1.83
N LEU A 4 -21.45 -13.60 -1.11
CA LEU A 4 -21.00 -13.14 0.20
C LEU A 4 -21.67 -13.91 1.35
N ALA A 5 -22.78 -14.61 1.09
CA ALA A 5 -23.56 -15.32 2.10
C ALA A 5 -23.05 -16.74 2.42
N LEU A 6 -22.06 -17.25 1.68
CA LEU A 6 -21.49 -18.59 1.90
C LEU A 6 -20.13 -18.58 2.64
N MET A 7 -19.57 -17.42 2.98
CA MET A 7 -18.38 -17.34 3.84
C MET A 7 -18.68 -17.10 5.33
N LEU A 8 -19.93 -16.85 5.70
CA LEU A 8 -20.34 -16.54 7.08
C LEU A 8 -20.82 -17.76 7.89
N ARG A 9 -20.35 -18.97 7.57
CA ARG A 9 -20.71 -20.22 8.29
C ARG A 9 -19.51 -21.10 8.63
N SER A 10 -18.39 -20.49 9.03
CA SER A 10 -17.22 -21.26 9.50
C SER A 10 -16.41 -20.54 10.59
N LEU A 11 -17.07 -19.88 11.53
CA LEU A 11 -16.45 -19.36 12.76
C LEU A 11 -17.35 -19.60 14.00
N GLU A 12 -18.00 -20.76 14.06
CA GLU A 12 -18.45 -21.31 15.35
C GLU A 12 -17.30 -22.19 15.85
N GLY A 13 -16.54 -21.71 16.85
CA GLY A 13 -15.48 -22.50 17.49
C GLY A 13 -14.18 -21.79 17.85
N PHE A 14 -14.11 -20.46 17.89
CA PHE A 14 -12.95 -19.76 18.47
C PHE A 14 -13.31 -19.19 19.85
N GLU A 15 -13.26 -20.04 20.87
CA GLU A 15 -13.17 -19.59 22.27
C GLU A 15 -11.81 -18.93 22.46
N VAL A 16 -11.79 -17.60 22.45
CA VAL A 16 -10.69 -16.84 23.05
C VAL A 16 -10.83 -16.95 24.56
N ALA A 17 -9.96 -17.76 25.17
CA ALA A 17 -9.81 -17.82 26.61
C ALA A 17 -9.58 -16.40 27.20
N PRO A 18 -10.23 -16.05 28.32
CA PRO A 18 -10.03 -14.75 28.95
C PRO A 18 -8.62 -14.67 29.53
N ILE A 19 -7.84 -13.70 29.08
CA ILE A 19 -6.58 -13.33 29.72
C ILE A 19 -6.94 -12.70 31.06
N ALA A 20 -6.77 -13.47 32.13
CA ALA A 20 -6.95 -13.03 33.51
C ALA A 20 -5.89 -11.98 33.88
N TRP A 21 -6.30 -10.71 34.03
CA TRP A 21 -5.59 -9.73 34.84
C TRP A 21 -6.58 -9.05 35.80
N ARG A 22 -6.53 -9.55 37.04
CA ARG A 22 -6.76 -8.90 38.34
C ARG A 22 -7.99 -7.98 38.57
N ASN A 23 -8.92 -8.56 39.33
CA ASN A 23 -9.77 -8.08 40.44
C ASN A 23 -10.08 -6.56 40.63
N GLU A 24 -11.40 -6.29 40.77
CA GLU A 24 -12.12 -5.04 41.08
C GLU A 24 -11.87 -4.48 42.50
N SER A 25 -10.71 -4.76 43.10
CA SER A 25 -10.35 -4.28 44.44
C SER A 25 -8.88 -3.92 44.46
N ALA A 26 -8.53 -2.89 43.70
CA ALA A 26 -7.29 -2.16 43.90
C ALA A 26 -7.71 -0.75 44.33
N GLU A 27 -7.72 -0.55 45.65
CA GLU A 27 -7.81 0.76 46.27
C GLU A 27 -6.74 1.68 45.66
N VAL A 28 -7.13 2.93 45.39
CA VAL A 28 -6.24 3.99 44.95
C VAL A 28 -5.16 4.16 46.03
N SER A 29 -3.92 3.82 45.69
CA SER A 29 -2.77 4.13 46.53
C SER A 29 -2.43 5.61 46.39
N ASP A 30 -2.60 6.35 47.48
CA ASP A 30 -2.10 7.71 47.73
C ASP A 30 -0.57 7.76 47.72
N GLN A 31 0.04 7.60 46.55
CA GLN A 31 1.43 7.97 46.30
C GLN A 31 1.51 8.98 45.16
N GLU A 32 0.77 10.08 45.35
CA GLU A 32 1.24 11.37 44.91
C GLU A 32 2.11 11.95 46.03
N GLN A 33 3.33 12.34 45.67
CA GLN A 33 4.17 13.29 46.43
C GLN A 33 4.82 12.74 47.71
N ASP A 34 5.90 11.99 47.57
CA ASP A 34 7.13 12.22 48.35
C ASP A 34 8.24 11.27 47.85
N GLY A 35 9.25 11.83 47.16
CA GLY A 35 10.44 11.06 46.74
C GLY A 35 10.77 11.08 45.25
N ALA A 36 10.08 11.86 44.41
CA ALA A 36 10.57 12.13 43.05
C ALA A 36 11.88 12.93 43.15
N ARG A 37 12.98 12.36 42.65
CA ARG A 37 14.24 13.10 42.45
C ARG A 37 13.95 14.34 41.61
N PRO A 38 14.43 15.54 42.00
CA PRO A 38 14.29 16.71 41.13
C PRO A 38 14.98 16.44 39.80
N ALA A 39 14.29 16.74 38.70
CA ALA A 39 14.93 16.80 37.40
C ALA A 39 16.08 17.83 37.45
N VAL A 40 17.21 17.50 36.82
CA VAL A 40 18.31 18.44 36.60
C VAL A 40 17.75 19.67 35.89
N GLY A 41 17.84 20.85 36.51
CA GLY A 41 17.45 22.13 35.88
C GLY A 41 16.49 23.03 36.65
N SER A 42 16.44 22.98 37.98
CA SER A 42 15.85 24.07 38.77
C SER A 42 16.78 25.30 38.74
N ALA A 43 16.70 26.11 37.68
CA ALA A 43 17.31 27.43 37.62
C ALA A 43 16.25 28.47 38.01
N PRO A 44 16.31 29.09 39.20
CA PRO A 44 15.19 29.87 39.74
C PRO A 44 15.01 31.27 39.11
N ASP A 45 15.88 31.68 38.19
CA ASP A 45 15.98 33.09 37.77
C ASP A 45 15.92 33.29 36.24
N MET A 46 15.52 32.28 35.46
CA MET A 46 15.46 32.36 34.00
C MET A 46 14.06 32.65 33.47
N GLU A 47 13.91 33.74 32.72
CA GLU A 47 12.72 34.06 31.94
C GLU A 47 12.43 32.97 30.89
N ILE A 48 11.14 32.77 30.57
CA ILE A 48 10.65 31.73 29.64
C ILE A 48 11.38 31.78 28.29
N SER A 49 11.80 32.98 27.85
CA SER A 49 12.57 33.19 26.62
C SER A 49 13.97 32.56 26.64
N ASP A 50 14.61 32.47 27.80
CA ASP A 50 15.95 31.88 27.93
C ASP A 50 15.87 30.36 28.05
N LEU A 51 14.78 29.84 28.63
CA LEU A 51 14.49 28.41 28.66
C LEU A 51 14.23 27.86 27.25
N VAL A 52 13.56 28.65 26.39
CA VAL A 52 13.40 28.36 24.96
C VAL A 52 14.75 28.37 24.23
N ARG A 53 15.69 29.25 24.59
CA ARG A 53 17.04 29.26 23.97
C ARG A 53 17.93 28.09 24.39
N VAL A 54 17.85 27.65 25.64
CA VAL A 54 18.67 26.54 26.17
C VAL A 54 18.12 25.17 25.73
N PHE A 55 16.80 25.02 25.61
CA PHE A 55 16.18 23.81 25.05
C PHE A 55 16.13 23.77 23.52
N ASN A 56 16.19 24.92 22.83
CA ASN A 56 16.38 24.96 21.38
C ASN A 56 17.82 24.60 21.05
N GLY A 57 18.03 23.31 20.76
CA GLY A 57 19.30 22.68 20.42
C GLY A 57 19.94 23.21 19.13
N ASN A 58 20.43 24.43 19.15
CA ASN A 58 21.14 25.03 18.02
C ASN A 58 22.67 24.94 18.19
N ALA A 59 23.16 24.78 19.43
CA ALA A 59 24.59 24.72 19.74
C ALA A 59 25.21 23.33 19.43
N TRP A 60 24.45 22.25 19.58
CA TRP A 60 24.95 20.89 19.29
C TRP A 60 24.97 20.55 17.79
N ALA A 61 24.08 21.16 16.99
CA ALA A 61 24.00 20.96 15.55
C ALA A 61 25.08 21.75 14.77
N ALA A 62 25.40 22.97 15.22
CA ALA A 62 26.45 23.80 14.61
C ALA A 62 27.85 23.17 14.69
N LEU A 63 28.12 22.35 15.72
CA LEU A 63 29.41 21.70 15.95
C LEU A 63 29.69 20.47 15.05
N ARG A 64 28.69 19.94 14.32
CA ARG A 64 28.87 18.72 13.48
C ARG A 64 28.58 18.88 11.99
N GLY A 65 28.19 20.07 11.52
CA GLY A 65 28.01 20.33 10.08
C GLY A 65 27.03 19.37 9.37
N LEU A 66 26.09 18.78 10.10
CA LEU A 66 25.07 17.86 9.58
C LEU A 66 23.75 18.62 9.41
N THR A 67 23.33 18.85 8.16
CA THR A 67 21.97 19.30 7.84
C THR A 67 21.02 18.11 7.98
N MET A 68 20.22 18.07 9.04
CA MET A 68 19.25 17.00 9.27
C MET A 68 17.94 17.31 8.54
N LYS A 69 17.24 16.26 8.09
CA LYS A 69 15.85 16.37 7.60
C LYS A 69 14.95 16.71 8.79
N GLY A 70 14.24 17.84 8.77
CA GLY A 70 13.04 18.04 9.61
C GLY A 70 13.08 19.13 10.68
N ASP A 71 13.64 20.30 10.38
CA ASP A 71 13.67 21.43 11.33
C ASP A 71 12.26 21.99 11.67
N ASP A 72 11.24 21.65 10.88
CA ASP A 72 9.84 22.12 11.03
C ASP A 72 8.87 21.07 11.59
N TRP A 73 9.36 20.05 12.32
CA TRP A 73 8.46 19.03 12.88
C TRP A 73 7.65 19.51 14.08
N PRO A 74 6.36 19.13 14.15
CA PRO A 74 5.51 19.54 15.26
C PRO A 74 5.99 18.93 16.57
N LEU A 75 5.83 19.66 17.66
CA LEU A 75 6.34 19.26 18.96
C LEU A 75 5.29 18.48 19.78
N GLY A 76 5.74 17.63 20.70
CA GLY A 76 4.88 16.90 21.66
C GLY A 76 3.97 17.84 22.45
N CYS A 77 4.52 18.99 22.86
CA CYS A 77 3.79 20.01 23.59
C CYS A 77 2.66 20.64 22.76
N GLU A 78 2.79 20.75 21.43
CA GLU A 78 1.73 21.25 20.55
C GLU A 78 0.55 20.29 20.48
N LEU A 79 0.83 18.98 20.42
CA LEU A 79 -0.21 17.94 20.49
C LEU A 79 -0.97 18.03 21.82
N LYS A 80 -0.23 18.16 22.93
CA LYS A 80 -0.81 18.32 24.27
C LYS A 80 -1.68 19.59 24.36
N ALA A 81 -1.19 20.71 23.85
CA ALA A 81 -1.93 21.98 23.83
C ALA A 81 -3.26 21.84 23.07
N ARG A 82 -3.24 21.24 21.87
CA ARG A 82 -4.44 21.02 21.05
C ARG A 82 -5.46 20.11 21.72
N ARG A 83 -5.00 19.03 22.38
CA ARG A 83 -5.87 18.16 23.16
C ARG A 83 -6.55 18.94 24.29
N LEU A 84 -5.80 19.76 25.01
CA LEU A 84 -6.33 20.59 26.09
C LEU A 84 -7.30 21.67 25.58
N THR A 85 -7.02 22.33 24.45
CA THR A 85 -7.94 23.28 23.80
C THR A 85 -9.27 22.63 23.43
N LYS A 86 -9.26 21.34 23.06
CA LYS A 86 -10.48 20.57 22.79
C LYS A 86 -11.21 20.10 24.06
N GLY A 87 -10.61 20.29 25.24
CA GLY A 87 -11.16 19.83 26.53
C GLY A 87 -11.05 18.32 26.74
N TRP A 88 -10.15 17.65 26.02
CA TRP A 88 -10.05 16.19 26.06
C TRP A 88 -8.98 15.69 27.04
N THR A 89 -9.27 14.61 27.74
CA THR A 89 -8.27 13.83 28.48
C THR A 89 -7.43 12.98 27.53
N GLN A 90 -6.27 12.49 27.99
CA GLN A 90 -5.45 11.57 27.18
C GLN A 90 -6.22 10.29 26.81
N ARG A 91 -7.11 9.82 27.69
CA ARG A 91 -7.96 8.64 27.43
C ARG A 91 -8.98 8.91 26.33
N GLN A 92 -9.62 10.08 26.35
CA GLN A 92 -10.59 10.46 25.31
C GLN A 92 -9.93 10.66 23.94
N LEU A 93 -8.72 11.24 23.89
CA LEU A 93 -7.97 11.31 22.64
C LEU A 93 -7.58 9.91 22.14
N ALA A 94 -7.12 9.03 23.04
CA ALA A 94 -6.76 7.66 22.71
C ALA A 94 -7.95 6.88 22.14
N GLU A 95 -9.13 7.01 22.76
CA GLU A 95 -10.37 6.40 22.30
C GLU A 95 -10.81 6.94 20.94
N ALA A 96 -10.85 8.27 20.77
CA ALA A 96 -11.20 8.89 19.50
C ALA A 96 -10.24 8.53 18.35
N ALA A 97 -8.95 8.37 18.66
CA ALA A 97 -7.94 7.95 17.70
C ALA A 97 -7.87 6.42 17.53
N GLY A 98 -8.49 5.61 18.39
CA GLY A 98 -8.39 4.15 18.38
C GLY A 98 -6.96 3.65 18.67
N ILE A 99 -6.27 4.27 19.63
CA ILE A 99 -4.91 3.92 20.05
C ILE A 99 -4.84 3.75 21.58
N GLY A 100 -3.73 3.23 22.10
CA GLY A 100 -3.51 3.15 23.55
C GLY A 100 -3.21 4.50 24.20
N ARG A 101 -3.69 4.74 25.42
CA ARG A 101 -3.39 5.97 26.19
C ARG A 101 -1.89 6.20 26.38
N THR A 102 -1.12 5.13 26.56
CA THR A 102 0.34 5.20 26.73
C THR A 102 1.03 5.76 25.48
N ALA A 103 0.47 5.50 24.29
CA ALA A 103 0.96 6.10 23.04
C ALA A 103 0.73 7.62 23.05
N VAL A 104 -0.45 8.09 23.49
CA VAL A 104 -0.74 9.52 23.64
C VAL A 104 0.26 10.17 24.60
N GLN A 105 0.49 9.57 25.76
CA GLN A 105 1.45 10.07 26.74
C GLN A 105 2.88 10.14 26.17
N TYR A 106 3.30 9.09 25.47
CA TYR A 106 4.62 9.01 24.83
C TYR A 106 4.82 10.14 23.83
N TRP A 107 3.85 10.36 22.92
CA TRP A 107 3.95 11.40 21.89
C TRP A 107 3.79 12.82 22.44
N GLU A 108 3.04 13.03 23.52
CA GLU A 108 2.97 14.33 24.20
C GLU A 108 4.27 14.70 24.92
N ALA A 109 5.05 13.71 25.35
CA ALA A 109 6.35 13.91 25.98
C ALA A 109 7.50 13.99 24.95
N ALA A 110 7.25 13.66 23.69
CA ALA A 110 8.26 13.69 22.65
C ALA A 110 8.67 15.13 22.33
N PHE A 111 9.98 15.38 22.18
CA PHE A 111 10.48 16.69 21.78
C PHE A 111 9.96 17.07 20.39
N GLN A 112 10.14 16.19 19.41
CA GLN A 112 9.55 16.29 18.06
C GLN A 112 8.70 15.06 17.76
N ILE A 113 7.59 15.28 17.07
CA ILE A 113 6.64 14.25 16.64
C ILE A 113 6.80 14.02 15.15
N ASP A 114 6.84 12.74 14.75
CA ASP A 114 6.71 12.34 13.35
C ASP A 114 5.25 12.45 12.86
N PRO A 115 4.88 13.40 11.99
CA PRO A 115 3.56 13.59 11.42
C PRO A 115 3.18 12.47 10.45
N MET A 116 4.13 11.64 10.00
CA MET A 116 3.86 10.41 9.25
C MET A 116 3.69 9.20 10.18
N GLY A 117 4.04 9.34 11.46
CA GLY A 117 3.87 8.29 12.45
C GLY A 117 2.41 7.83 12.49
N TRP A 118 2.20 6.51 12.48
CA TRP A 118 0.85 5.92 12.42
C TRP A 118 -0.07 6.44 13.53
N ALA A 119 0.40 6.44 14.78
CA ALA A 119 -0.37 6.93 15.92
C ALA A 119 -0.60 8.45 15.85
N VAL A 120 0.38 9.19 15.32
CA VAL A 120 0.35 10.65 15.20
C VAL A 120 -0.68 11.09 14.17
N CYS A 121 -0.70 10.45 13.00
CA CYS A 121 -1.73 10.67 11.99
C CYS A 121 -3.14 10.51 12.59
N ARG A 122 -3.36 9.46 13.37
CA ARG A 122 -4.68 9.17 13.97
C ARG A 122 -5.07 10.18 15.06
N MET A 123 -4.13 10.59 15.91
CA MET A 123 -4.37 11.66 16.88
C MET A 123 -4.65 12.99 16.19
N ALA A 124 -3.93 13.29 15.12
CA ALA A 124 -4.14 14.51 14.35
C ALA A 124 -5.50 14.53 13.65
N ASP A 125 -5.91 13.42 13.03
CA ASP A 125 -7.26 13.27 12.45
C ASP A 125 -8.34 13.47 13.54
N ALA A 126 -8.19 12.84 14.70
CA ALA A 126 -9.12 12.98 15.83
C ALA A 126 -9.19 14.42 16.38
N LEU A 127 -8.09 15.17 16.32
CA LEU A 127 -8.01 16.57 16.72
C LEU A 127 -8.31 17.56 15.59
N ALA A 128 -8.63 17.08 14.38
CA ALA A 128 -8.73 17.88 13.17
C ALA A 128 -7.48 18.76 12.92
N TRP A 129 -6.32 18.26 13.33
CA TRP A 129 -5.03 18.94 13.19
C TRP A 129 -4.39 18.61 11.85
N LYS A 130 -4.21 19.62 11.00
CA LYS A 130 -3.43 19.49 9.77
C LYS A 130 -1.94 19.49 10.11
N LEU A 131 -1.35 18.31 10.10
CA LEU A 131 0.09 18.16 10.25
C LEU A 131 0.82 18.59 8.99
N PRO A 132 2.03 19.20 9.10
CA PRO A 132 2.89 19.44 7.96
C PRO A 132 3.35 18.08 7.43
N ARG A 133 2.73 17.61 6.35
CA ARG A 133 3.24 16.44 5.64
C ARG A 133 4.47 16.90 4.87
N PRO A 134 5.66 16.32 5.10
CA PRO A 134 6.80 16.59 4.23
C PRO A 134 6.34 16.36 2.80
N ASP A 135 6.62 17.30 1.89
CA ASP A 135 6.54 16.99 0.47
C ASP A 135 7.63 15.94 0.24
N TYR A 136 7.26 14.66 0.37
CA TYR A 136 8.07 13.55 -0.14
C TYR A 136 8.01 13.61 -1.67
N ARG A 137 8.49 14.71 -2.25
CA ARG A 137 9.43 14.58 -3.36
C ARG A 137 10.57 13.80 -2.76
N THR A 138 10.44 12.48 -2.80
CA THR A 138 11.62 11.67 -3.08
C THR A 138 12.20 12.36 -4.30
N GLU A 139 13.25 13.14 -4.10
CA GLU A 139 14.29 13.26 -5.09
C GLU A 139 14.71 11.80 -5.31
N THR A 140 13.97 11.10 -6.15
CA THR A 140 14.51 10.03 -6.97
C THR A 140 15.58 10.74 -7.76
N ARG A 141 16.73 10.94 -7.10
CA ARG A 141 17.97 11.36 -7.74
C ARG A 141 18.08 10.39 -8.89
N PRO A 142 18.01 10.89 -10.11
CA PRO A 142 17.71 10.04 -11.22
C PRO A 142 18.80 9.00 -11.34
N ARG A 143 18.41 7.73 -11.51
CA ARG A 143 19.33 6.72 -12.05
C ARG A 143 19.56 7.04 -13.54
N GLY A 144 20.21 8.17 -13.83
CA GLY A 144 20.59 8.60 -15.18
C GLY A 144 19.55 9.44 -15.96
N ASP A 145 18.27 9.41 -15.60
CA ASP A 145 17.22 10.11 -16.35
C ASP A 145 16.93 11.51 -15.78
N ARG A 146 17.49 12.56 -16.40
CA ARG A 146 17.30 14.00 -16.05
C ARG A 146 15.86 14.33 -15.61
N LEU A 147 15.70 15.32 -14.71
CA LEU A 147 14.39 15.84 -14.24
C LEU A 147 13.40 15.96 -15.40
N ILE A 148 12.46 15.03 -15.47
CA ILE A 148 11.45 14.99 -16.52
C ILE A 148 10.39 16.05 -16.16
N ASP A 149 10.23 17.06 -17.01
CA ASP A 149 9.14 18.03 -16.89
C ASP A 149 7.76 17.37 -17.11
N ARG A 150 6.66 18.04 -16.75
CA ARG A 150 5.33 17.41 -16.82
C ARG A 150 4.95 16.92 -18.24
N PRO A 151 5.25 17.65 -19.34
CA PRO A 151 5.10 17.13 -20.69
C PRO A 151 6.02 15.93 -20.99
N GLY A 152 7.29 15.98 -20.56
CA GLY A 152 8.22 14.86 -20.67
C GLY A 152 7.76 13.63 -19.91
N MET A 153 7.01 13.79 -18.81
CA MET A 153 6.52 12.68 -18.00
C MET A 153 5.48 11.87 -18.77
N MET A 154 4.58 12.54 -19.48
CA MET A 154 3.58 11.87 -20.32
C MET A 154 4.25 11.13 -21.47
N ALA A 155 5.21 11.76 -22.17
CA ALA A 155 5.98 11.12 -23.23
C ALA A 155 6.79 9.91 -22.71
N PHE A 156 7.36 10.00 -21.51
CA PHE A 156 8.04 8.89 -20.85
C PHE A 156 7.08 7.73 -20.56
N ILE A 157 5.91 8.02 -19.99
CA ILE A 157 4.87 7.01 -19.71
C ILE A 157 4.45 6.32 -21.01
N GLU A 158 4.20 7.08 -22.07
CA GLU A 158 3.83 6.55 -23.39
C GLU A 158 4.91 5.62 -23.94
N ALA A 159 6.18 6.04 -23.89
CA ALA A 159 7.30 5.21 -24.31
C ALA A 159 7.41 3.91 -23.50
N GLN A 160 7.18 3.96 -22.19
CA GLN A 160 7.19 2.77 -21.33
C GLN A 160 6.05 1.81 -21.66
N ILE A 161 4.84 2.34 -21.89
CA ILE A 161 3.68 1.54 -22.31
C ILE A 161 3.94 0.89 -23.67
N ALA A 162 4.49 1.64 -24.63
CA ALA A 162 4.86 1.10 -25.94
C ALA A 162 5.87 -0.04 -25.81
N ALA A 163 6.95 0.15 -25.05
CA ALA A 163 7.95 -0.89 -24.80
C ALA A 163 7.35 -2.12 -24.09
N ALA A 164 6.41 -1.93 -23.15
CA ALA A 164 5.70 -3.01 -22.50
C ALA A 164 4.82 -3.80 -23.49
N ASN A 165 4.11 -3.11 -24.37
CA ASN A 165 3.29 -3.71 -25.42
C ASN A 165 4.14 -4.51 -26.40
N GLU A 166 5.30 -4.01 -26.81
CA GLU A 166 6.25 -4.72 -27.67
C GLU A 166 6.78 -6.00 -27.01
N ARG A 167 7.13 -5.93 -25.73
CA ARG A 167 7.56 -7.10 -24.96
C ARG A 167 6.45 -8.14 -24.88
N GLU A 168 5.21 -7.73 -24.64
CA GLU A 168 4.08 -8.67 -24.59
C GLU A 168 3.76 -9.24 -25.98
N ALA A 169 3.86 -8.45 -27.05
CA ALA A 169 3.72 -8.94 -28.42
C ALA A 169 4.80 -9.98 -28.75
N ALA A 170 6.05 -9.75 -28.35
CA ALA A 170 7.14 -10.71 -28.53
C ALA A 170 6.92 -12.00 -27.71
N ARG A 171 6.42 -11.89 -26.48
CA ARG A 171 6.03 -13.04 -25.65
C ARG A 171 4.89 -13.81 -26.30
N ALA A 172 3.86 -13.12 -26.79
CA ALA A 172 2.74 -13.72 -27.49
C ALA A 172 3.18 -14.47 -28.75
N ALA A 173 4.07 -13.89 -29.56
CA ALA A 173 4.63 -14.50 -30.76
C ALA A 173 5.45 -15.78 -30.48
N ARG A 174 6.11 -15.85 -29.31
CA ARG A 174 6.90 -17.04 -28.89
C ARG A 174 6.10 -18.06 -28.07
N ARG A 175 4.92 -17.68 -27.57
CA ARG A 175 4.08 -18.50 -26.70
C ARG A 175 3.69 -19.80 -27.41
N ARG A 176 3.90 -20.93 -26.74
CA ARG A 176 3.45 -22.26 -27.18
C ARG A 176 2.51 -22.84 -26.12
N ILE A 177 1.33 -23.25 -26.55
CA ILE A 177 0.29 -23.84 -25.70
C ILE A 177 0.03 -25.30 -26.10
N VAL A 178 -0.70 -26.05 -25.29
CA VAL A 178 -1.13 -27.42 -25.66
C VAL A 178 -2.17 -27.34 -26.78
N CYS A 179 -2.00 -28.13 -27.84
CA CYS A 179 -2.82 -28.04 -29.04
C CYS A 179 -4.31 -28.37 -28.83
N GLY A 180 -4.61 -29.40 -28.02
CA GLY A 180 -5.98 -29.78 -27.66
C GLY A 180 -6.90 -30.25 -28.79
N ALA A 181 -6.41 -30.40 -30.03
CA ALA A 181 -7.21 -30.90 -31.15
C ALA A 181 -7.60 -32.39 -30.95
N LYS A 182 -8.80 -32.79 -31.38
CA LYS A 182 -9.22 -34.20 -31.33
C LYS A 182 -8.35 -35.04 -32.27
N THR A 183 -7.65 -36.02 -31.72
CA THR A 183 -6.82 -36.95 -32.50
C THR A 183 -7.70 -38.03 -33.15
N ARG A 184 -7.12 -38.82 -34.07
CA ARG A 184 -7.80 -39.98 -34.68
C ARG A 184 -8.28 -41.02 -33.65
N LYS A 185 -7.60 -41.11 -32.49
CA LYS A 185 -7.97 -41.98 -31.36
C LYS A 185 -9.08 -41.39 -30.48
N GLY A 186 -9.60 -40.21 -30.81
CA GLY A 186 -10.65 -39.53 -30.06
C GLY A 186 -10.16 -38.69 -28.87
N THR A 187 -8.90 -38.82 -28.46
CA THR A 187 -8.31 -38.09 -27.32
C THR A 187 -7.75 -36.71 -27.74
N PRO A 188 -7.60 -35.74 -26.81
CA PRO A 188 -7.04 -34.43 -27.12
C PRO A 188 -5.53 -34.48 -27.37
N CYS A 189 -5.06 -33.71 -28.35
CA CYS A 189 -3.65 -33.65 -28.73
C CYS A 189 -2.81 -32.98 -27.64
N ARG A 190 -1.80 -33.71 -27.15
CA ARG A 190 -0.86 -33.26 -26.11
C ARG A 190 0.36 -32.49 -26.65
N ASN A 191 0.55 -32.42 -27.97
CA ASN A 191 1.69 -31.70 -28.56
C ASN A 191 1.57 -30.19 -28.34
N LYS A 192 2.71 -29.52 -28.21
CA LYS A 192 2.81 -28.06 -28.18
C LYS A 192 2.45 -27.45 -29.54
N SER A 193 1.82 -26.28 -29.51
CA SER A 193 1.50 -25.50 -30.68
C SER A 193 2.76 -24.94 -31.34
N GLU A 194 2.62 -24.54 -32.61
CA GLU A 194 3.63 -23.68 -33.22
C GLU A 194 3.68 -22.32 -32.48
N PRO A 195 4.85 -21.64 -32.42
CA PRO A 195 4.99 -20.35 -31.77
C PRO A 195 3.90 -19.35 -32.20
N GLY A 196 3.23 -18.72 -31.24
CA GLY A 196 2.20 -17.71 -31.48
C GLY A 196 0.88 -18.26 -32.03
N LYS A 197 0.76 -19.59 -32.21
CA LYS A 197 -0.42 -20.24 -32.74
C LYS A 197 -1.10 -21.13 -31.71
N LYS A 198 -2.36 -21.48 -31.98
CA LYS A 198 -3.18 -22.32 -31.09
C LYS A 198 -3.01 -23.82 -31.32
N ARG A 199 -2.50 -24.26 -32.48
CA ARG A 199 -2.40 -25.69 -32.84
C ARG A 199 -0.99 -26.10 -33.25
N CYS A 200 -0.69 -27.39 -33.18
CA CYS A 200 0.62 -27.98 -33.51
C CYS A 200 0.76 -28.28 -35.00
N LYS A 201 1.97 -28.60 -35.48
CA LYS A 201 2.24 -28.99 -36.88
C LYS A 201 1.28 -30.01 -37.48
N PHE A 202 0.82 -31.00 -36.71
CA PHE A 202 -0.06 -32.07 -37.20
C PHE A 202 -1.54 -31.66 -37.29
N HIS A 203 -1.95 -30.63 -36.55
CA HIS A 203 -3.34 -30.16 -36.49
C HIS A 203 -3.47 -28.75 -37.07
N GLY A 204 -2.73 -28.45 -38.15
CA GLY A 204 -2.85 -27.19 -38.88
C GLY A 204 -2.06 -26.03 -38.32
N GLY A 205 -1.19 -26.21 -37.32
CA GLY A 205 -0.32 -25.16 -36.80
C GLY A 205 0.63 -24.59 -37.87
N LYS A 206 1.10 -25.42 -38.80
CA LYS A 206 1.90 -24.95 -39.96
C LYS A 206 1.06 -24.40 -41.11
N SER A 207 -0.26 -24.62 -41.10
CA SER A 207 -1.12 -24.06 -42.14
C SER A 207 -1.21 -22.54 -41.99
N THR A 208 -1.19 -21.85 -43.11
CA THR A 208 -1.30 -20.39 -43.22
C THR A 208 -2.75 -19.91 -43.35
N GLY A 209 -3.69 -20.83 -43.60
CA GLY A 209 -5.08 -20.51 -43.94
C GLY A 209 -5.24 -20.05 -45.39
N ALA A 210 -6.49 -19.90 -45.85
CA ALA A 210 -6.77 -19.25 -47.13
C ALA A 210 -6.46 -17.76 -47.02
N ARG A 211 -5.68 -17.24 -47.98
CA ARG A 211 -5.27 -15.83 -48.02
C ARG A 211 -6.02 -15.00 -49.06
N THR A 212 -6.70 -15.65 -50.01
CA THR A 212 -7.47 -14.96 -51.06
C THR A 212 -8.94 -14.86 -50.68
N PRO A 213 -9.65 -13.81 -51.14
CA PRO A 213 -11.09 -13.66 -50.91
C PRO A 213 -11.90 -14.88 -51.38
N GLU A 214 -11.58 -15.43 -52.55
CA GLU A 214 -12.26 -16.59 -53.14
C GLU A 214 -12.01 -17.85 -52.31
N GLY A 215 -10.78 -18.02 -51.80
CA GLY A 215 -10.44 -19.14 -50.94
C GLY A 215 -11.15 -19.06 -49.58
N ILE A 216 -11.29 -17.86 -49.03
CA ILE A 216 -12.06 -17.62 -47.81
C ILE A 216 -13.54 -17.92 -48.05
N GLU A 217 -14.11 -17.45 -49.16
CA GLU A 217 -15.53 -17.69 -49.47
C GLU A 217 -15.84 -19.17 -49.71
N ARG A 218 -14.94 -19.90 -50.39
CA ARG A 218 -15.06 -21.34 -50.55
C ARG A 218 -15.11 -22.08 -49.20
N ILE A 219 -14.28 -21.66 -48.24
CA ILE A 219 -14.29 -22.22 -46.88
C ILE A 219 -15.59 -21.86 -46.16
N ARG A 220 -16.05 -20.61 -46.26
CA ARG A 220 -17.32 -20.16 -45.67
C ARG A 220 -18.51 -20.95 -46.21
N GLU A 221 -18.60 -21.12 -47.52
CA GLU A 221 -19.64 -21.90 -48.16
C GLU A 221 -19.59 -23.36 -47.74
N ALA A 222 -18.40 -23.97 -47.70
CA ALA A 222 -18.23 -25.34 -47.22
C ALA A 222 -18.70 -25.50 -45.76
N GLN A 223 -18.44 -24.50 -44.90
CA GLN A 223 -19.00 -24.48 -43.56
C GLN A 223 -20.53 -24.36 -43.60
N ARG A 224 -21.12 -23.39 -44.32
CA ARG A 224 -22.58 -23.26 -44.45
C ARG A 224 -23.25 -24.58 -44.85
N ARG A 225 -22.70 -25.27 -45.86
CA ARG A 225 -23.17 -26.59 -46.31
C ARG A 225 -23.06 -27.66 -45.22
N ARG A 226 -21.98 -27.68 -44.43
CA ARG A 226 -21.79 -28.64 -43.34
C ARG A 226 -22.82 -28.45 -42.22
N TRP A 227 -23.15 -27.21 -41.88
CA TRP A 227 -24.11 -26.89 -40.82
C TRP A 227 -25.57 -27.05 -41.27
N ALA A 228 -25.85 -26.86 -42.57
CA ALA A 228 -27.16 -27.11 -43.15
C ALA A 228 -27.52 -28.61 -43.19
N LYS A 229 -26.53 -29.50 -43.21
CA LYS A 229 -26.79 -30.94 -43.09
C LYS A 229 -27.25 -31.25 -41.65
N PRO A 230 -28.41 -31.91 -41.47
CA PRO A 230 -28.86 -32.31 -40.15
C PRO A 230 -27.78 -33.18 -39.49
N ARG A 231 -27.52 -32.93 -38.21
CA ARG A 231 -26.60 -33.76 -37.44
C ARG A 231 -27.20 -35.16 -37.42
N GLN A 232 -26.57 -36.10 -38.13
CA GLN A 232 -26.90 -37.51 -37.97
C GLN A 232 -26.66 -37.83 -36.48
N ALA A 233 -27.72 -38.16 -35.77
CA ALA A 233 -27.61 -38.68 -34.42
C ALA A 233 -26.83 -40.01 -34.48
N PRO A 234 -25.89 -40.25 -33.55
CA PRO A 234 -25.18 -41.52 -33.49
C PRO A 234 -26.13 -42.69 -33.19
#